data_AF-A0A7W5X3V1-F1
#
_entry.id   AF-A0A7W5X3V1-F1
#
_cell.length_a   1.000
_cell.length_b   1.000
_cell.length_c   1.000
_cell.angle_alpha   90.00
_cell.angle_beta   90.00
_cell.angle_gamma   90.00
#
_symmetry.space_group_name_H-M   'P 1'
#
loop_
_entity.id
_entity.type
_entity.pdbx_description
1 polymer ?
#
loop_
_entity_poly.entity_id
_entity_poly.type
_entity_poly.pdbx_seq_one_letter_code
_entity_poly.pdbx_strand_id
1 'polypeptide(L)'
;MSLAYYARNAATAERNRRRMRREGVNMRGDRLWTEEERQIILAIGPDFDAIRKKLPNRTRIAIASQCRKMGLKQQQQHIWSAAEISKLRKLYPSASREEICQEFTHSTWVNIMQTARYHGFRRKKRPFKPIGNPSVDEMLVKLFESNFSFPDLDKECRTKRYFQKAKWRYMRPNYNHIARALDVLDGEFRVEWHND
;
A
#
# COMPACT_ATOMS: atom_id res chain seq x y z
N MET A 1 -45.25 4.46 -8.96
CA MET A 1 -45.01 5.52 -7.95
C MET A 1 -45.86 6.74 -8.31
N SER A 2 -46.55 7.36 -7.35
CA SER A 2 -47.50 8.46 -7.62
C SER A 2 -46.87 9.86 -7.50
N LEU A 3 -47.45 10.86 -8.16
CA LEU A 3 -47.03 12.27 -8.06
C LEU A 3 -47.02 12.78 -6.60
N ALA A 4 -47.99 12.34 -5.81
CA ALA A 4 -48.09 12.65 -4.37
C ALA A 4 -46.91 12.10 -3.54
N TYR A 5 -46.27 11.02 -3.99
CA TYR A 5 -45.05 10.49 -3.35
C TYR A 5 -43.85 11.41 -3.62
N TYR A 6 -43.65 11.83 -4.87
CA TYR A 6 -42.58 12.76 -5.23
C TYR A 6 -42.75 14.13 -4.56
N ALA A 7 -43.97 14.66 -4.51
CA ALA A 7 -44.27 15.94 -3.85
C ALA A 7 -43.95 15.94 -2.34
N ARG A 8 -44.34 14.86 -1.63
CA ARG A 8 -44.00 14.69 -0.20
C ARG A 8 -42.50 14.59 0.05
N ASN A 9 -41.78 13.88 -0.83
CA ASN A 9 -40.33 13.77 -0.75
C ASN A 9 -39.64 15.11 -1.02
N ALA A 10 -40.13 15.89 -2.00
CA ALA A 10 -39.62 17.23 -2.29
C ALA A 10 -39.80 18.19 -1.12
N ALA A 11 -41.01 18.24 -0.54
CA ALA A 11 -41.30 19.08 0.63
C ALA A 11 -40.45 18.70 1.85
N THR A 12 -40.22 17.41 2.06
CA THR A 12 -39.36 16.91 3.15
C THR A 12 -37.90 17.26 2.90
N ALA A 13 -37.41 17.11 1.66
CA ALA A 13 -36.06 17.53 1.28
C ALA A 13 -35.85 19.04 1.45
N GLU A 14 -36.88 19.85 1.20
CA GLU A 14 -36.80 21.30 1.38
C GLU A 14 -36.78 21.71 2.85
N ARG A 15 -37.60 21.09 3.70
CA ARG A 15 -37.53 21.26 5.17
C ARG A 15 -36.13 20.92 5.70
N ASN A 16 -35.57 19.80 5.25
CA ASN A 16 -34.22 19.39 5.60
C ASN A 16 -33.17 20.41 5.14
N ARG A 17 -33.28 20.96 3.93
CA ARG A 17 -32.38 22.01 3.43
C ARG A 17 -32.46 23.29 4.26
N ARG A 18 -33.66 23.72 4.66
CA ARG A 18 -33.85 24.89 5.54
C ARG A 18 -33.22 24.67 6.91
N ARG A 19 -33.42 23.48 7.49
CA ARG A 19 -32.78 23.10 8.76
C ARG A 19 -31.26 23.13 8.67
N MET A 20 -30.68 22.46 7.66
CA MET A 20 -29.24 22.42 7.44
C MET A 20 -28.64 23.83 7.28
N ARG A 21 -29.31 24.72 6.53
CA ARG A 21 -28.87 26.13 6.38
C ARG A 21 -28.89 26.90 7.70
N ARG A 22 -29.90 26.68 8.55
CA ARG A 22 -30.02 27.34 9.85
C ARG A 22 -28.96 26.84 10.84
N GLU A 23 -28.74 25.54 10.89
CA GLU A 23 -27.81 24.91 11.84
C GLU A 23 -26.35 24.95 11.34
N GLY A 24 -26.12 25.23 10.06
CA GLY A 24 -24.78 25.27 9.46
C GLY A 24 -24.12 23.90 9.34
N VAL A 25 -24.84 22.82 9.59
CA VAL A 25 -24.37 21.43 9.54
C VAL A 25 -25.28 20.56 8.68
N ASN A 26 -24.71 19.49 8.13
CA ASN A 26 -25.48 18.47 7.44
C ASN A 26 -26.18 17.54 8.45
N MET A 27 -27.02 16.61 7.97
CA MET A 27 -27.72 15.64 8.81
C MET A 27 -26.80 14.69 9.61
N ARG A 28 -25.51 14.62 9.25
CA ARG A 28 -24.47 13.83 9.95
C ARG A 28 -23.68 14.67 10.96
N GLY A 29 -23.93 15.97 11.06
CA GLY A 29 -23.17 16.90 11.91
C GLY A 29 -21.94 17.54 11.24
N ASP A 30 -21.63 17.24 9.98
CA ASP A 30 -20.53 17.89 9.28
C ASP A 30 -20.89 19.33 8.90
N ARG A 31 -19.98 20.27 9.15
CA ARG A 31 -20.15 21.69 8.78
C ARG A 31 -20.42 21.86 7.28
N LEU A 32 -21.45 22.62 6.93
CA LEU A 32 -21.74 23.00 5.55
C LEU A 32 -20.64 23.91 4.98
N TRP A 33 -20.40 23.82 3.68
CA TRP A 33 -19.47 24.71 2.98
C TRP A 33 -20.08 26.11 2.88
N THR A 34 -19.34 27.13 3.32
CA THR A 34 -19.74 28.53 3.11
C THR A 34 -19.37 28.99 1.70
N GLU A 35 -19.93 30.11 1.27
CA GLU A 35 -19.56 30.71 -0.02
C GLU A 35 -18.11 31.20 0.01
N GLU A 36 -17.68 31.81 1.11
CA GLU A 36 -16.29 32.23 1.33
C GLU A 36 -15.29 31.08 1.18
N GLU A 37 -15.59 29.91 1.78
CA GLU A 37 -14.74 28.72 1.64
C GLU A 37 -14.67 28.25 0.18
N ARG A 38 -15.78 28.34 -0.57
CA ARG A 38 -15.81 28.00 -2.01
C ARG A 38 -15.01 29.01 -2.84
N GLN A 39 -15.07 30.29 -2.52
CA GLN A 39 -14.29 31.32 -3.20
C GLN A 39 -12.79 31.12 -2.96
N ILE A 40 -12.37 30.74 -1.74
CA ILE A 40 -10.97 30.37 -1.45
C ILE A 40 -10.53 29.18 -2.31
N ILE A 41 -11.38 28.16 -2.46
CA ILE A 41 -11.09 27.00 -3.32
C ILE A 41 -10.93 27.43 -4.79
N LEU A 42 -11.83 28.29 -5.30
CA LEU A 42 -11.75 28.79 -6.68
C LEU A 42 -10.49 29.64 -6.92
N ALA A 43 -10.12 30.48 -5.96
CA ALA A 43 -8.96 31.36 -6.07
C ALA A 43 -7.63 30.59 -6.09
N ILE A 44 -7.52 29.49 -5.35
CA ILE A 44 -6.29 28.68 -5.26
C ILE A 44 -6.21 27.64 -6.39
N GLY A 45 -7.34 27.10 -6.85
CA GLY A 45 -7.36 26.01 -7.83
C GLY A 45 -7.09 24.63 -7.19
N PRO A 46 -6.78 23.57 -7.99
CA PRO A 46 -6.72 22.18 -7.52
C PRO A 46 -5.45 21.83 -6.72
N ASP A 47 -4.96 22.74 -5.87
CA ASP A 47 -3.90 22.48 -4.89
C ASP A 47 -4.49 22.30 -3.49
N PHE A 48 -4.70 21.05 -3.10
CA PHE A 48 -5.33 20.74 -1.82
C PHE A 48 -4.48 21.11 -0.61
N ASP A 49 -3.16 21.15 -0.74
CA ASP A 49 -2.27 21.47 0.37
C ASP A 49 -2.21 22.98 0.60
N ALA A 50 -2.24 23.78 -0.46
CA ALA A 50 -2.44 25.23 -0.36
C ALA A 50 -3.82 25.59 0.20
N ILE A 51 -4.89 24.93 -0.27
CA ILE A 51 -6.24 25.15 0.28
C ILE A 51 -6.28 24.78 1.77
N ARG A 52 -5.68 23.66 2.17
CA ARG A 52 -5.67 23.21 3.57
C ARG A 52 -5.00 24.21 4.51
N LYS A 53 -3.96 24.93 4.04
CA LYS A 53 -3.31 25.99 4.82
C LYS A 53 -4.25 27.18 5.07
N LYS A 54 -5.15 27.50 4.13
CA LYS A 54 -6.15 28.57 4.27
C LYS A 54 -7.42 28.12 5.00
N LEU A 55 -7.74 26.82 4.95
CA LEU A 55 -8.90 26.20 5.59
C LEU A 55 -8.45 25.11 6.59
N PRO A 56 -7.80 25.48 7.72
CA PRO A 56 -7.26 24.49 8.66
C PRO A 56 -8.35 23.64 9.33
N ASN A 57 -9.58 24.18 9.41
CA ASN A 57 -10.75 23.49 9.96
C ASN A 57 -11.34 22.43 9.01
N ARG A 58 -10.81 22.29 7.78
CA ARG A 58 -11.25 21.32 6.79
C ARG A 58 -10.17 20.27 6.56
N THR A 59 -10.58 19.01 6.57
CA THR A 59 -9.68 17.91 6.23
C THR A 59 -9.35 17.93 4.73
N ARG A 60 -8.16 17.42 4.39
CA ARG A 60 -7.72 17.29 2.98
C ARG A 60 -8.72 16.51 2.12
N ILE A 61 -9.35 15.49 2.70
CA ILE A 61 -10.37 14.66 2.02
C ILE A 61 -11.64 15.48 1.75
N ALA A 62 -12.09 16.29 2.70
CA ALA A 62 -13.25 17.17 2.51
C ALA A 62 -13.00 18.20 1.40
N ILE A 63 -11.81 18.81 1.40
CA ILE A 63 -11.37 19.75 0.35
C ILE A 63 -11.38 19.07 -1.03
N ALA A 64 -10.77 17.90 -1.15
CA ALA A 64 -10.71 17.16 -2.41
C ALA A 64 -12.11 16.78 -2.92
N SER A 65 -13.00 16.35 -2.03
CA SER A 65 -14.41 16.04 -2.36
C SER A 65 -15.16 17.29 -2.85
N GLN A 66 -14.95 18.43 -2.20
CA GLN A 66 -15.59 19.68 -2.58
C GLN A 66 -15.07 20.21 -3.92
N CYS A 67 -13.75 20.16 -4.17
CA CYS A 67 -13.17 20.52 -5.45
C CYS A 67 -13.77 19.69 -6.60
N ARG A 68 -13.92 18.36 -6.40
CA ARG A 68 -14.58 17.47 -7.37
C ARG A 68 -16.02 17.87 -7.63
N LYS A 69 -16.80 18.19 -6.59
CA LYS A 69 -18.19 18.68 -6.73
C LYS A 69 -18.28 19.99 -7.50
N MET A 70 -17.29 20.86 -7.34
CA MET A 70 -17.19 22.14 -8.05
C MET A 70 -16.62 22.00 -9.48
N GLY A 71 -16.35 20.77 -9.95
CA GLY A 71 -15.80 20.54 -11.28
C GLY A 71 -14.31 20.89 -11.41
N LEU A 72 -13.62 21.24 -10.31
CA LEU A 72 -12.19 21.45 -10.28
C LEU A 72 -11.50 20.08 -10.35
N LYS A 73 -11.21 19.65 -11.58
CA LYS A 73 -10.50 18.41 -11.83
C LYS A 73 -9.04 18.58 -11.45
N GLN A 74 -8.54 17.64 -10.64
CA GLN A 74 -7.11 17.45 -10.49
C GLN A 74 -6.51 17.10 -11.85
N GLN A 75 -5.22 17.37 -12.06
CA GLN A 75 -4.46 16.97 -13.25
C GLN A 75 -4.89 15.56 -13.70
N GLN A 76 -5.19 15.41 -15.00
CA GLN A 76 -5.60 14.12 -15.55
C GLN A 76 -4.54 13.08 -15.19
N GLN A 77 -4.97 12.01 -14.53
CA GLN A 77 -4.08 10.87 -14.29
C GLN A 77 -3.77 10.25 -15.65
N HIS A 78 -2.49 9.98 -15.90
CA HIS A 78 -2.06 9.29 -17.11
C HIS A 78 -2.76 7.94 -17.24
N ILE A 79 -3.29 7.67 -18.44
CA ILE A 79 -3.94 6.41 -18.75
C ILE A 79 -2.88 5.46 -19.29
N TRP A 80 -2.63 4.38 -18.55
CA TRP A 80 -1.66 3.37 -18.93
C TRP A 80 -2.12 2.61 -20.17
N SER A 81 -1.31 2.69 -21.23
CA SER A 81 -1.48 1.90 -22.44
C SER A 81 -1.01 0.45 -22.24
N ALA A 82 -1.51 -0.45 -23.10
CA ALA A 82 -1.09 -1.85 -23.10
C ALA A 82 0.42 -2.03 -23.36
N ALA A 83 1.02 -1.13 -24.16
CA ALA A 83 2.46 -1.13 -24.43
C ALA A 83 3.26 -0.77 -23.17
N GLU A 84 2.83 0.24 -22.41
CA GLU A 84 3.46 0.64 -21.15
C GLU A 84 3.33 -0.45 -20.08
N ILE A 85 2.17 -1.09 -19.96
CA ILE A 85 1.96 -2.23 -19.05
C ILE A 85 2.90 -3.39 -19.43
N SER A 86 3.05 -3.67 -20.73
CA SER A 86 3.95 -4.72 -21.23
C SER A 86 5.42 -4.40 -20.95
N LYS A 87 5.82 -3.12 -21.09
CA LYS A 87 7.15 -2.64 -20.73
C LYS A 87 7.38 -2.76 -19.22
N LEU A 88 6.42 -2.31 -18.42
CA LEU A 88 6.47 -2.38 -16.95
C LEU A 88 6.61 -3.83 -16.48
N ARG A 89 5.89 -4.78 -17.08
CA ARG A 89 6.00 -6.21 -16.77
C ARG A 89 7.45 -6.73 -16.91
N LYS A 90 8.18 -6.29 -17.93
CA LYS A 90 9.56 -6.72 -18.19
C LYS A 90 10.56 -6.06 -17.24
N LEU A 91 10.40 -4.77 -16.98
CA LEU A 91 11.34 -3.99 -16.17
C LEU A 91 11.15 -4.19 -14.66
N TYR A 92 9.90 -4.25 -14.19
CA TYR A 92 9.58 -4.22 -12.76
C TYR A 92 10.26 -5.30 -11.90
N PRO A 93 10.45 -6.55 -12.37
CA PRO A 93 11.07 -7.61 -11.57
C PRO A 93 12.53 -7.35 -11.17
N SER A 94 13.32 -6.70 -12.02
CA SER A 94 14.78 -6.58 -11.88
C SER A 94 15.32 -5.16 -11.87
N ALA A 95 14.67 -4.22 -12.56
CA ALA A 95 15.15 -2.85 -12.69
C ALA A 95 15.11 -2.09 -11.36
N SER A 96 16.04 -1.14 -11.21
CA SER A 96 16.09 -0.25 -10.05
C SER A 96 14.86 0.67 -10.02
N ARG A 97 14.63 1.33 -8.88
CA ARG A 97 13.50 2.28 -8.79
C ARG A 97 13.75 3.47 -9.73
N GLU A 98 15.00 3.89 -9.83
CA GLU A 98 15.49 5.03 -10.58
C GLU A 98 15.31 4.78 -12.08
N GLU A 99 15.74 3.62 -12.59
CA GLU A 99 15.53 3.21 -13.99
C GLU A 99 14.04 3.20 -14.37
N ILE A 100 13.18 2.63 -13.52
CA ILE A 100 11.74 2.58 -13.79
C ILE A 100 11.15 3.99 -13.82
N CYS A 101 11.55 4.88 -12.90
CA CYS A 101 11.10 6.27 -12.92
C CYS A 101 11.59 7.05 -14.15
N GLN A 102 12.80 6.74 -14.65
CA GLN A 102 13.33 7.33 -15.88
C GLN A 102 12.57 6.87 -17.13
N GLU A 103 12.12 5.61 -17.17
CA GLU A 103 11.32 5.08 -18.27
C GLU A 103 9.86 5.60 -18.27
N PHE A 104 9.32 5.93 -17.10
CA PHE A 104 7.95 6.39 -16.92
C PHE A 104 7.89 7.80 -16.30
N THR A 105 8.51 8.78 -16.96
CA THR A 105 8.60 10.17 -16.48
C THR A 105 7.26 10.86 -16.27
N HIS A 106 6.21 10.42 -16.97
CA HIS A 106 4.84 10.94 -16.84
C HIS A 106 4.14 10.46 -15.55
N SER A 107 4.67 9.44 -14.86
CA SER A 107 4.05 8.82 -13.68
C SER A 107 4.95 8.95 -12.45
N THR A 108 4.32 9.15 -11.29
CA THR A 108 5.04 9.08 -10.03
C THR A 108 5.33 7.63 -9.66
N TRP A 109 6.42 7.37 -8.92
CA TRP A 109 6.75 6.04 -8.40
C TRP A 109 5.56 5.35 -7.69
N VAL A 110 4.77 6.12 -6.95
CA VAL A 110 3.59 5.60 -6.23
C VAL A 110 2.55 5.07 -7.21
N ASN A 111 2.27 5.80 -8.30
CA ASN A 111 1.36 5.36 -9.36
C ASN A 111 1.90 4.10 -10.04
N ILE A 112 3.17 4.09 -10.45
CA ILE A 112 3.82 2.94 -11.08
C ILE A 112 3.74 1.68 -10.18
N MET A 113 4.02 1.84 -8.89
CA MET A 113 3.91 0.76 -7.91
C MET A 113 2.47 0.24 -7.76
N GLN A 114 1.47 1.13 -7.78
CA GLN A 114 0.06 0.75 -7.71
C GLN A 114 -0.37 0.01 -8.98
N THR A 115 0.02 0.49 -10.16
CA THR A 115 -0.24 -0.17 -11.45
C THR A 115 0.40 -1.56 -11.49
N ALA A 116 1.67 -1.67 -11.08
CA ALA A 116 2.36 -2.96 -10.98
C ALA A 116 1.63 -3.92 -10.02
N ARG A 117 1.17 -3.44 -8.86
CA ARG A 117 0.41 -4.25 -7.91
C ARG A 117 -0.93 -4.72 -8.48
N TYR A 118 -1.65 -3.84 -9.16
CA TYR A 118 -2.93 -4.12 -9.80
C TYR A 118 -2.80 -5.23 -10.85
N HIS A 119 -1.74 -5.19 -11.67
CA HIS A 119 -1.42 -6.24 -12.64
C HIS A 119 -0.64 -7.44 -12.08
N GLY A 120 -0.43 -7.50 -10.76
CA GLY A 120 0.24 -8.63 -10.11
C GLY A 120 1.75 -8.71 -10.35
N PHE A 121 2.38 -7.68 -10.91
CA PHE A 121 3.83 -7.66 -11.10
C PHE A 121 4.54 -7.57 -9.75
N ARG A 122 5.54 -8.43 -9.54
CA ARG A 122 6.32 -8.53 -8.31
C ARG A 122 7.80 -8.35 -8.62
N ARG A 123 8.53 -7.74 -7.68
CA ARG A 123 9.99 -7.71 -7.71
C ARG A 123 10.55 -9.09 -7.42
N LYS A 124 11.70 -9.44 -8.01
CA LYS A 124 12.42 -10.68 -7.68
C LYS A 124 12.75 -10.70 -6.19
N LYS A 125 12.55 -11.86 -5.54
CA LYS A 125 12.96 -12.06 -4.14
C LYS A 125 14.47 -11.87 -4.07
N ARG A 126 14.93 -11.17 -3.02
CA ARG A 126 16.36 -11.02 -2.75
C ARG A 126 16.83 -12.22 -1.92
N PRO A 127 18.09 -12.68 -2.10
CA PRO A 127 18.66 -13.68 -1.21
C PRO A 127 18.64 -13.19 0.23
N PHE A 128 18.55 -14.12 1.18
CA PHE A 128 18.56 -13.78 2.59
C PHE A 128 19.95 -13.29 3.03
N LYS A 129 19.99 -12.30 3.92
CA LYS A 129 21.25 -11.79 4.46
C LYS A 129 21.89 -12.85 5.38
N PRO A 130 23.18 -13.18 5.19
CA PRO A 130 23.92 -14.07 6.09
C PRO A 130 24.16 -13.41 7.45
N ILE A 131 24.31 -14.23 8.48
CA ILE A 131 24.40 -13.84 9.90
C ILE A 131 25.81 -14.13 10.45
N GLY A 132 26.58 -15.01 9.80
CA GLY A 132 27.90 -15.44 10.25
C GLY A 132 27.90 -16.77 11.01
N ASN A 133 26.78 -17.51 11.01
CA ASN A 133 26.73 -18.88 11.49
C ASN A 133 26.62 -19.81 10.27
N PRO A 134 27.64 -20.63 9.95
CA PRO A 134 27.68 -21.43 8.73
C PRO A 134 26.43 -22.29 8.52
N SER A 135 25.99 -23.03 9.54
CA SER A 135 24.81 -23.90 9.44
C SER A 135 23.53 -23.14 9.13
N VAL A 136 23.38 -21.94 9.70
CA VAL A 136 22.21 -21.10 9.47
C VAL A 136 22.29 -20.41 8.11
N ASP A 137 23.48 -20.01 7.68
CA ASP A 137 23.69 -19.32 6.41
C ASP A 137 23.49 -20.28 5.22
N GLU A 138 23.95 -21.52 5.33
CA GLU A 138 23.66 -22.57 4.34
C GLU A 138 22.17 -22.90 4.26
N MET A 139 21.51 -23.04 5.41
CA MET A 139 20.05 -23.20 5.48
C MET A 139 19.35 -22.05 4.74
N LEU A 140 19.82 -20.81 4.90
CA LEU A 140 19.24 -19.64 4.23
C LEU A 140 19.44 -19.65 2.71
N VAL A 141 20.60 -20.09 2.23
CA VAL A 141 20.84 -20.26 0.79
C VAL A 141 19.89 -21.30 0.22
N LYS A 142 19.79 -22.48 0.85
CA LYS A 142 18.88 -23.54 0.40
C LYS A 142 17.41 -23.13 0.45
N LEU A 143 17.01 -22.40 1.48
CA LEU A 143 15.65 -21.88 1.59
C LEU A 143 15.31 -20.92 0.45
N PHE A 144 16.28 -20.11 0.00
CA PHE A 144 16.11 -19.23 -1.16
C PHE A 144 16.03 -20.00 -2.48
N GLU A 145 16.90 -21.00 -2.67
CA GLU A 145 16.89 -21.87 -3.86
C GLU A 145 15.57 -22.64 -4.00
N SER A 146 15.08 -23.21 -2.90
CA SER A 146 13.81 -23.94 -2.86
C SER A 146 12.58 -23.03 -2.86
N ASN A 147 12.75 -21.70 -2.97
CA ASN A 147 11.70 -20.68 -3.02
C ASN A 147 10.73 -20.68 -1.81
N PHE A 148 11.13 -21.31 -0.70
CA PHE A 148 10.37 -21.32 0.55
C PHE A 148 10.35 -19.93 1.18
N SER A 149 9.27 -19.58 1.86
CA SER A 149 9.24 -18.42 2.76
C SER A 149 9.42 -18.87 4.21
N PHE A 150 9.86 -17.97 5.10
CA PHE A 150 9.90 -18.30 6.54
C PHE A 150 8.55 -18.70 7.11
N PRO A 151 7.41 -18.10 6.71
CA PRO A 151 6.09 -18.61 7.05
C PRO A 151 5.85 -20.06 6.63
N ASP A 152 6.25 -20.43 5.41
CA ASP A 152 6.10 -21.79 4.91
C ASP A 152 6.99 -22.76 5.70
N LEU A 153 8.26 -22.37 5.95
CA LEU A 153 9.18 -23.17 6.76
C LEU A 153 8.67 -23.39 8.19
N ASP A 154 8.14 -22.35 8.84
CA ASP A 154 7.56 -22.47 10.19
C ASP A 154 6.35 -23.42 10.23
N LYS A 155 5.58 -23.48 9.14
CA LYS A 155 4.43 -24.37 8.98
C LYS A 155 4.89 -25.81 8.83
N GLU A 156 5.85 -26.07 7.96
CA GLU A 156 6.40 -27.42 7.74
C GLU A 156 7.12 -27.95 8.99
N CYS A 157 7.96 -27.12 9.64
CA CYS A 157 8.72 -27.52 10.83
C CYS A 157 7.89 -27.57 12.13
N ARG A 158 6.62 -27.11 12.08
CA ARG A 158 5.74 -26.91 13.25
C ARG A 158 6.37 -26.06 14.36
N THR A 159 7.15 -25.06 13.97
CA THR A 159 7.89 -24.16 14.89
C THR A 159 7.11 -22.87 15.23
N LYS A 160 5.82 -22.84 14.90
CA LYS A 160 4.90 -21.71 15.10
C LYS A 160 5.29 -20.47 14.28
N ARG A 161 6.09 -19.57 14.85
CA ARG A 161 6.54 -18.31 14.22
C ARG A 161 8.02 -18.05 14.51
N TYR A 162 8.79 -19.11 14.72
CA TYR A 162 10.18 -19.02 15.15
C TYR A 162 11.03 -18.38 14.06
N PHE A 163 10.95 -18.89 12.83
CA PHE A 163 11.70 -18.38 11.69
C PHE A 163 11.22 -16.99 11.29
N GLN A 164 9.90 -16.77 11.26
CA GLN A 164 9.28 -15.48 10.99
C GLN A 164 9.72 -14.36 11.94
N LYS A 165 9.82 -14.64 13.25
CA LYS A 165 10.20 -13.63 14.26
C LYS A 165 11.68 -13.26 14.20
N ALA A 166 12.51 -14.06 13.52
CA ALA A 166 13.92 -13.79 13.26
C ALA A 166 14.78 -13.48 14.52
N LYS A 167 14.33 -13.86 15.73
CA LYS A 167 15.10 -13.65 16.98
C LYS A 167 16.45 -14.36 16.96
N TRP A 168 16.50 -15.51 16.30
CA TRP A 168 17.68 -16.33 16.07
C TRP A 168 18.75 -15.66 15.19
N ARG A 169 18.46 -14.49 14.60
CA ARG A 169 19.47 -13.71 13.86
C ARG A 169 20.43 -12.93 14.77
N TYR A 170 20.04 -12.66 16.01
CA TYR A 170 20.82 -11.85 16.95
C TYR A 170 20.92 -12.48 18.34
N MET A 171 20.17 -13.54 18.59
CA MET A 171 20.30 -14.40 19.77
C MET A 171 20.80 -15.78 19.34
N ARG A 172 21.34 -16.55 20.30
CA ARG A 172 21.75 -17.93 20.06
C ARG A 172 20.61 -18.73 19.41
N PRO A 173 20.81 -19.31 18.20
CA PRO A 173 19.80 -20.12 17.54
C PRO A 173 19.43 -21.35 18.36
N ASN A 174 18.19 -21.82 18.19
CA ASN A 174 17.74 -23.08 18.73
C ASN A 174 18.06 -24.16 17.70
N TYR A 175 19.14 -24.89 17.92
CA TYR A 175 19.64 -25.90 16.98
C TYR A 175 18.63 -27.01 16.68
N ASN A 176 17.68 -27.31 17.58
CA ASN A 176 16.62 -28.28 17.29
C ASN A 176 15.66 -27.78 16.19
N HIS A 177 15.38 -26.48 16.16
CA HIS A 177 14.56 -25.89 15.09
C HIS A 177 15.36 -25.81 13.79
N ILE A 178 16.66 -25.49 13.87
CA ILE A 178 17.54 -25.46 12.68
C ILE A 178 17.66 -26.87 12.08
N ALA A 179 17.85 -27.91 12.89
CA ALA A 179 17.90 -29.30 12.42
C ALA A 179 16.62 -29.68 11.67
N ARG A 180 15.44 -29.41 12.24
CA ARG A 180 14.16 -29.66 11.54
C ARG A 180 14.03 -28.88 10.23
N ALA A 181 14.55 -27.66 10.19
CA ALA A 181 14.53 -26.87 8.96
C ALA A 181 15.48 -27.43 7.91
N LEU A 182 16.63 -27.97 8.31
CA LEU A 182 17.53 -28.68 7.42
C LEU A 182 16.88 -29.96 6.91
N ASP A 183 16.23 -30.75 7.77
CA ASP A 183 15.50 -31.97 7.36
C ASP A 183 14.43 -31.66 6.30
N VAL A 184 13.67 -30.58 6.46
CA VAL A 184 12.66 -30.12 5.47
C VAL A 184 13.28 -29.64 4.16
N LEU A 185 14.54 -29.19 4.20
CA LEU A 185 15.30 -28.71 3.05
C LEU A 185 16.23 -29.79 2.48
N ASP A 186 16.02 -31.07 2.83
CA ASP A 186 16.84 -32.22 2.44
C ASP A 186 18.34 -32.08 2.82
N GLY A 187 18.60 -31.44 3.96
CA GLY A 187 19.93 -31.23 4.52
C GLY A 187 20.14 -32.02 5.82
N GLU A 188 21.39 -32.32 6.13
CA GLU A 188 21.77 -33.06 7.34
C GLU A 188 22.77 -32.26 8.19
N PHE A 189 22.66 -32.38 9.52
CA PHE A 189 23.60 -31.75 10.44
C PHE A 189 24.83 -32.64 10.63
N ARG A 190 26.03 -32.17 10.22
CA ARG A 190 27.30 -32.87 10.44
C ARG A 190 28.09 -32.20 11.56
N VAL A 191 28.67 -33.02 12.44
CA VAL A 191 29.58 -32.57 13.49
C VAL A 191 30.99 -32.97 13.10
N GLU A 192 31.86 -31.99 12.92
CA GLU A 192 33.28 -32.20 12.69
C GLU A 192 34.06 -31.69 13.92
N TRP A 193 34.98 -32.51 14.40
CA TRP A 193 35.92 -32.14 15.45
C TRP A 193 37.23 -31.74 14.78
N HIS A 194 37.74 -30.56 15.10
CA HIS A 194 39.10 -30.22 14.70
C HIS A 194 40.05 -31.14 15.47
N ASN A 195 40.81 -31.97 14.74
CA ASN A 195 41.95 -32.66 15.32
C ASN A 195 43.05 -31.61 15.48
N ASP A 196 43.45 -31.36 16.74
CA ASP A 196 44.65 -30.57 17.06
C ASP A 196 45.92 -31.22 16.48
#